data_AF-A0A7S1VSZ0-F1
#
_entry.id   AF-A0A7S1VSZ0-F1
#
_cell.length_a   1.000
_cell.length_b   1.000
_cell.length_c   1.000
_cell.angle_alpha   90.00
_cell.angle_beta   90.00
_cell.angle_gamma   90.00
#
_symmetry.space_group_name_H-M   'P 1'
#
loop_
_entity.id
_entity.type
_entity.pdbx_description
1 polymer ?
#
loop_
_entity_poly.entity_id
_entity_poly.type
_entity_poly.pdbx_seq_one_letter_code
_entity_poly.pdbx_strand_id
1 'polypeptide(L)'
;ETDEPDDNVSGGYIDFKFTRPVFKLESIGIMDVNVESEGDVIEVYGRSSNLLASTVISGLGDNTWLAVEPPFILDATQVSVVRVKFTNSGAITSFKYCAGPKSMEIPNGGSAVLPTV
;
A
#
# COMPACT_ATOMS: atom_id res chain seq x y z
N GLU A 1 29.12 -0.38 17.62
CA GLU A 1 28.71 -1.12 16.42
C GLU A 1 28.32 -2.51 16.85
N THR A 2 27.03 -2.70 17.05
CA THR A 2 26.41 -3.99 17.27
C THR A 2 25.47 -4.12 16.09
N ASP A 3 25.95 -4.76 15.02
CA ASP A 3 25.10 -5.30 13.96
C ASP A 3 24.06 -6.18 14.65
N GLU A 4 22.80 -5.76 14.68
CA GLU A 4 21.72 -6.70 14.95
C GLU A 4 21.67 -7.65 13.72
N PRO A 5 21.67 -8.97 13.92
CA PRO A 5 21.84 -9.95 12.84
C PRO A 5 20.69 -9.99 11.83
N ASP A 6 19.67 -9.16 12.02
CA ASP A 6 18.47 -8.98 11.21
C ASP A 6 18.43 -7.64 10.47
N ASP A 7 19.44 -6.77 10.61
CA ASP A 7 19.53 -5.52 9.86
C ASP A 7 19.91 -5.73 8.40
N ASN A 8 18.98 -5.39 7.50
CA ASN A 8 19.19 -5.50 6.06
C ASN A 8 19.62 -4.16 5.47
N VAL A 9 20.93 -3.98 5.28
CA VAL A 9 21.56 -2.77 4.69
C VAL A 9 20.98 -2.36 3.32
N SER A 10 20.31 -3.28 2.61
CA SER A 10 19.63 -3.00 1.35
C SER A 10 18.21 -3.55 1.41
N GLY A 11 17.23 -2.66 1.54
CA GLY A 11 15.81 -3.01 1.48
C GLY A 11 15.33 -3.44 0.08
N GLY A 12 14.08 -3.15 -0.24
CA GLY A 12 13.45 -3.54 -1.50
C GLY A 12 12.01 -3.07 -1.61
N TYR A 13 11.22 -3.75 -2.44
CA TYR A 13 9.79 -3.45 -2.53
C TYR A 13 8.94 -4.70 -2.65
N ILE A 14 7.73 -4.62 -2.09
CA ILE A 14 6.70 -5.64 -2.17
C ILE A 14 5.51 -5.05 -2.95
N ASP A 15 5.12 -5.73 -4.03
CA ASP A 15 3.96 -5.36 -4.84
C ASP A 15 2.77 -6.27 -4.52
N PHE A 16 1.68 -5.67 -4.02
CA PHE A 16 0.36 -6.30 -3.98
C PHE A 16 -0.38 -5.96 -5.27
N LYS A 17 -0.45 -6.94 -6.18
CA LYS A 17 -1.13 -6.80 -7.47
C LYS A 17 -2.49 -7.46 -7.43
N PHE A 18 -3.55 -6.69 -7.62
CA PHE A 18 -4.89 -7.24 -7.66
C PHE A 18 -5.26 -7.66 -9.08
N THR A 19 -5.88 -8.85 -9.21
CA THR A 19 -6.39 -9.34 -10.52
C THR A 19 -7.51 -8.46 -11.06
N ARG A 20 -8.25 -7.79 -10.17
CA ARG A 20 -9.26 -6.77 -10.47
C ARG A 20 -9.04 -5.57 -9.55
N PRO A 21 -9.21 -4.32 -10.02
CA PRO A 21 -9.04 -3.16 -9.16
C PRO A 21 -9.97 -3.24 -7.94
N VAL A 22 -9.43 -2.98 -6.76
CA VAL A 22 -10.21 -2.94 -5.51
C VAL A 22 -10.80 -1.55 -5.31
N PHE A 23 -11.94 -1.49 -4.65
CA PHE A 23 -12.67 -0.25 -4.45
C PHE A 23 -11.94 0.71 -3.51
N LYS A 24 -11.35 0.21 -2.41
CA LYS A 24 -10.62 1.05 -1.46
C LYS A 24 -9.56 0.24 -0.72
N LEU A 25 -8.41 0.84 -0.47
CA LEU A 25 -7.42 0.35 0.50
C LEU A 25 -7.79 0.92 1.87
N GLU A 26 -7.95 0.07 2.87
CA GLU A 26 -8.40 0.49 4.21
C GLU A 26 -7.24 0.74 5.16
N SER A 27 -6.28 -0.17 5.21
CA SER A 27 -5.08 0.04 6.01
C SER A 27 -3.96 -0.90 5.62
N ILE A 28 -2.74 -0.46 5.91
CA ILE A 28 -1.54 -1.30 5.84
C ILE A 28 -0.84 -1.17 7.18
N GLY A 29 -0.67 -2.30 7.86
CA GLY A 29 0.13 -2.39 9.07
C GLY A 29 1.59 -2.61 8.68
N ILE A 30 2.46 -1.80 9.26
CA ILE A 30 3.90 -1.82 9.05
C ILE A 30 4.57 -1.93 10.41
N MET A 31 5.67 -2.66 10.48
CA MET A 31 6.45 -2.83 11.69
C MET A 31 7.94 -2.77 11.37
N ASP A 32 8.72 -2.41 12.39
CA ASP A 32 10.18 -2.53 12.41
C ASP A 32 10.84 -1.72 11.29
N VAL A 33 10.45 -0.45 11.20
CA VAL A 33 10.91 0.46 10.15
C VAL A 33 12.02 1.32 10.72
N ASN A 34 13.25 0.99 10.34
CA ASN A 34 14.42 1.83 10.63
C ASN A 34 14.68 2.77 9.45
N VAL A 35 14.17 4.00 9.54
CA VAL A 35 14.27 5.00 8.47
C VAL A 35 15.52 5.84 8.70
N GLU A 36 16.62 5.45 8.06
CA GLU A 36 17.90 6.20 8.09
C GLU A 36 17.83 7.50 7.24
N SER A 37 16.83 7.64 6.36
CA SER A 37 16.45 8.89 5.64
C SER A 37 15.12 8.67 4.90
N GLU A 38 14.46 9.73 4.36
CA GLU A 38 13.09 9.82 3.77
C GLU A 38 12.64 8.77 2.70
N GLY A 39 13.05 7.51 2.76
CA GLY A 39 13.02 6.57 1.65
C GLY A 39 11.89 5.54 1.66
N ASP A 40 11.30 5.26 2.82
CA ASP A 40 10.26 4.24 2.92
C ASP A 40 8.92 4.81 2.51
N VAL A 41 8.25 4.15 1.56
CA VAL A 41 7.09 4.74 0.90
C VAL A 41 6.07 3.69 0.51
N ILE A 42 4.80 4.02 0.71
CA ILE A 42 3.67 3.28 0.16
C ILE A 42 3.17 4.05 -1.06
N GLU A 43 3.18 3.42 -2.23
CA GLU A 43 2.66 3.95 -3.48
C GLU A 43 1.44 3.14 -3.92
N VAL A 44 0.38 3.83 -4.33
CA VAL A 44 -0.87 3.23 -4.77
C VAL A 44 -1.09 3.57 -6.24
N TYR A 45 -1.33 2.57 -7.07
CA TYR A 45 -1.47 2.74 -8.52
C TYR A 45 -2.82 2.24 -9.04
N GLY A 46 -3.32 2.92 -10.07
CA GLY A 46 -4.52 2.55 -10.82
C GLY A 46 -4.24 1.58 -11.97
N ARG A 47 -5.28 1.27 -12.74
CA ARG A 47 -5.24 0.27 -13.82
C ARG A 47 -4.25 0.61 -14.94
N SER A 48 -4.04 1.90 -15.20
CA SER A 48 -3.13 2.40 -16.24
C SER A 48 -1.71 2.63 -15.71
N SER A 49 -1.36 2.02 -14.56
CA SER A 49 -0.09 2.24 -13.85
C SER A 49 0.15 3.70 -13.44
N ASN A 50 -0.90 4.51 -13.39
CA ASN A 50 -0.84 5.88 -12.89
C ASN A 50 -0.80 5.88 -11.36
N LEU A 51 0.06 6.70 -10.77
CA LEU A 51 0.10 6.91 -9.32
C LEU A 51 -1.19 7.60 -8.88
N LEU A 52 -1.92 6.97 -7.96
CA LEU A 52 -3.14 7.52 -7.36
C LEU A 52 -2.77 8.36 -6.14
N ALA A 53 -1.85 7.88 -5.29
CA ALA A 53 -0.98 8.70 -4.45
C ALA A 53 0.09 7.85 -3.76
N SER A 54 0.78 8.51 -2.83
CA SER A 54 1.96 8.04 -2.14
C SER A 54 1.97 8.60 -0.71
N THR A 55 2.48 7.84 0.24
CA THR A 55 2.73 8.30 1.61
C THR A 55 4.08 7.79 2.09
N VAL A 56 4.85 8.68 2.70
CA VAL A 56 6.12 8.34 3.35
C VAL A 56 5.82 7.61 4.66
N ILE A 57 6.57 6.56 4.93
CA ILE A 57 6.51 5.80 6.17
C ILE A 57 7.53 6.46 7.12
N SER A 58 7.04 7.00 8.22
CA SER A 58 7.93 7.54 9.26
C SER A 58 8.60 6.39 10.02
N GLY A 59 9.92 6.49 10.20
CA GLY A 59 10.64 5.59 11.09
C GLY A 59 10.26 5.88 12.52
N LEU A 60 9.69 4.90 13.20
CA LEU A 60 9.30 5.01 14.61
C LEU A 60 10.26 4.25 15.54
N GLY A 61 11.30 3.63 14.98
CA GLY A 61 12.29 2.81 15.68
C GLY A 61 11.89 1.33 15.75
N ASP A 62 12.82 0.53 16.25
CA ASP A 62 12.76 -0.93 16.23
C ASP A 62 11.52 -1.45 16.95
N ASN A 63 10.95 -2.55 16.41
CA ASN A 63 9.76 -3.21 16.94
C ASN A 63 8.50 -2.31 17.08
N THR A 64 8.50 -1.10 16.50
CA THR A 64 7.34 -0.23 16.55
C THR A 64 6.35 -0.58 15.45
N TRP A 65 5.07 -0.62 15.80
CA TRP A 65 3.98 -0.87 14.86
C TRP A 65 3.30 0.44 14.44
N LEU A 66 3.01 0.56 13.15
CA LEU A 66 2.25 1.64 12.56
C LEU A 66 1.15 1.07 11.66
N ALA A 67 -0.11 1.42 11.94
CA ALA A 67 -1.15 1.33 10.92
C ALA A 67 -1.19 2.64 10.14
N VAL A 68 -0.97 2.54 8.84
CA VAL A 68 -1.23 3.64 7.93
C VAL A 68 -2.70 3.50 7.47
N GLU A 69 -3.53 4.48 7.82
CA GLU A 69 -4.99 4.50 7.59
C GLU A 69 -5.40 5.76 6.80
N PRO A 70 -6.59 5.80 6.17
CA PRO A 70 -7.14 7.02 5.58
C PRO A 70 -7.22 8.18 6.58
N PRO A 71 -7.02 9.44 6.15
CA PRO A 71 -6.84 9.87 4.76
C PRO A 71 -5.41 9.70 4.21
N PHE A 72 -4.46 9.24 5.04
CA PHE A 72 -3.05 9.09 4.66
C PHE A 72 -2.86 8.01 3.59
N ILE A 73 -3.68 6.96 3.64
CA ILE A 73 -3.94 6.09 2.49
C ILE A 73 -5.24 6.53 1.82
N LEU A 74 -5.13 7.54 0.98
CA LEU A 74 -5.98 7.81 -0.18
C LEU A 74 -7.45 7.35 -0.18
N ASP A 75 -8.36 8.29 -0.46
CA ASP A 75 -9.65 8.02 -1.12
C ASP A 75 -9.49 7.55 -2.59
N ALA A 76 -8.41 6.84 -2.90
CA ALA A 76 -8.16 6.24 -4.19
C ALA A 76 -9.14 5.09 -4.37
N THR A 77 -10.02 5.27 -5.34
CA THR A 77 -10.86 4.20 -5.84
C THR A 77 -10.17 3.51 -7.02
N GLN A 78 -10.51 2.24 -7.27
CA GLN A 78 -9.96 1.45 -8.38
C GLN A 78 -8.45 1.17 -8.27
N VAL A 79 -7.99 0.83 -7.07
CA VAL A 79 -6.59 0.48 -6.80
C VAL A 79 -6.24 -0.85 -7.44
N SER A 80 -5.20 -0.87 -8.28
CA SER A 80 -4.75 -2.07 -9.00
C SER A 80 -3.43 -2.63 -8.47
N VAL A 81 -2.53 -1.75 -8.02
CA VAL A 81 -1.27 -2.16 -7.40
C VAL A 81 -1.02 -1.31 -6.16
N VAL A 82 -0.57 -1.93 -5.09
CA VAL A 82 0.03 -1.25 -3.96
C VAL A 82 1.48 -1.70 -3.84
N ARG A 83 2.39 -0.74 -3.84
CA ARG A 83 3.81 -0.98 -3.66
C ARG A 83 4.24 -0.42 -2.32
N VAL A 84 4.84 -1.27 -1.50
CA VAL A 84 5.50 -0.85 -0.26
C VAL A 84 6.99 -0.96 -0.50
N LYS A 85 7.72 0.15 -0.37
CA LYS A 85 9.18 0.20 -0.47
C LYS A 85 9.76 0.39 0.92
N PHE A 86 10.71 -0.46 1.26
CA PHE A 86 11.58 -0.33 2.42
C PHE A 86 13.00 -0.08 1.91
N THR A 87 13.68 0.91 2.45
CA THR A 87 15.08 1.21 2.15
C THR A 87 16.04 0.39 3.00
N ASN A 88 15.57 -0.08 4.16
CA ASN A 88 16.28 -0.94 5.10
C ASN A 88 15.34 -2.09 5.56
N SER A 89 15.48 -2.56 6.79
CA SER A 89 14.58 -3.47 7.48
C SER A 89 13.15 -2.92 7.56
N GLY A 90 12.18 -3.82 7.41
CA GLY A 90 10.76 -3.47 7.46
C GLY A 90 9.87 -4.67 7.17
N ALA A 91 8.74 -4.73 7.87
CA ALA A 91 7.77 -5.81 7.75
C ALA A 91 6.36 -5.28 7.53
N ILE A 92 5.58 -6.02 6.73
CA ILE A 92 4.14 -5.77 6.57
C ILE A 92 3.40 -6.73 7.50
N THR A 93 2.66 -6.18 8.46
CA THR A 93 1.95 -6.95 9.48
C THR A 93 0.48 -7.17 9.15
N SER A 94 -0.13 -6.26 8.41
CA SER A 94 -1.51 -6.41 7.96
C SER A 94 -1.77 -5.64 6.67
N PHE A 95 -2.77 -6.10 5.92
CA PHE A 95 -3.17 -5.48 4.66
C PHE A 95 -4.68 -5.65 4.50
N LYS A 96 -5.43 -4.55 4.65
CA LYS A 96 -6.90 -4.53 4.64
C LYS A 96 -7.41 -3.71 3.47
N TYR A 97 -8.34 -4.27 2.71
CA TYR A 97 -8.93 -3.61 1.54
C TYR A 97 -10.39 -4.00 1.34
N CYS A 98 -11.15 -3.09 0.74
CA CYS A 98 -12.51 -3.31 0.27
C CYS A 98 -12.48 -3.64 -1.23
N ALA A 99 -12.82 -4.88 -1.59
CA ALA A 99 -12.85 -5.32 -2.98
C ALA A 99 -13.92 -4.61 -3.84
N GLY A 100 -14.93 -4.00 -3.22
CA GLY A 100 -16.09 -3.43 -3.92
C GLY A 100 -17.06 -4.51 -4.44
N PRO A 101 -18.26 -4.11 -4.89
CA PRO A 101 -19.20 -5.05 -5.50
C PRO A 101 -18.62 -5.64 -6.79
N LYS A 102 -18.87 -6.93 -7.04
CA LYS A 102 -18.42 -7.62 -8.27
C LYS A 102 -18.89 -6.96 -9.57
N SER A 103 -19.92 -6.11 -9.52
CA SER A 103 -20.49 -5.39 -10.67
C SER A 103 -19.62 -4.28 -11.25
N MET A 104 -18.48 -3.92 -10.62
CA MET A 104 -17.46 -3.06 -11.24
C MET A 104 -16.64 -3.77 -12.33
N GLU A 105 -16.92 -5.05 -12.61
CA GLU A 105 -16.59 -5.65 -13.90
C GLU A 105 -17.34 -4.90 -14.99
N ILE A 106 -16.72 -3.88 -15.60
CA ILE A 106 -17.14 -3.40 -16.90
C ILE A 106 -16.91 -4.58 -17.86
N PRO A 107 -17.95 -5.28 -18.33
CA PRO A 107 -17.78 -6.25 -19.39
C PRO A 107 -17.38 -5.42 -20.62
N ASN A 108 -16.40 -5.88 -21.39
CA ASN A 108 -15.99 -5.26 -22.66
C ASN A 108 -17.19 -4.63 -23.40
N GLY A 109 -17.31 -3.29 -23.34
CA GLY A 109 -18.30 -2.50 -24.10
C GLY A 109 -19.64 -2.16 -23.42
N GLY A 110 -19.90 -2.53 -22.17
CA GLY A 110 -21.17 -2.19 -21.50
C GLY A 110 -21.04 -1.04 -20.49
N SER A 111 -21.75 0.07 -20.71
CA SER A 111 -21.80 1.21 -19.77
C SER A 111 -22.25 0.76 -18.38
N ALA A 112 -21.38 0.90 -17.38
CA ALA A 112 -21.71 0.57 -16.00
C ALA A 112 -22.64 1.63 -15.42
N VAL A 113 -23.88 1.23 -15.11
CA VAL A 113 -24.81 2.05 -14.34
C VAL A 113 -24.33 2.04 -12.88
N LEU A 114 -23.89 3.20 -12.39
CA LEU A 114 -23.62 3.40 -10.97
C LEU A 114 -24.93 3.22 -10.19
N PRO A 115 -24.95 2.48 -9.06
CA PRO A 115 -26.10 2.51 -8.18
C PRO A 115 -26.21 3.91 -7.58
N THR A 116 -27.29 4.62 -7.93
CA THR A 116 -27.72 5.83 -7.23
C THR A 116 -28.23 5.44 -5.85
N VAL A 117 -27.73 6.17 -4.84
CA VAL A 117 -28.19 6.11 -3.44
C VAL A 117 -29.64 6.57 -3.34
#